data_AF-H6BDQ2-F1
#
_entry.id   AF-H6BDQ2-F1
#
_cell.length_a   1.000
_cell.length_b   1.000
_cell.length_c   1.000
_cell.angle_alpha   90.00
_cell.angle_beta   90.00
_cell.angle_gamma   90.00
#
_symmetry.space_group_name_H-M   'P 1'
#
loop_
_entity.id
_entity.type
_entity.pdbx_description
1 polymer ?
#
loop_
_entity_poly.entity_id
_entity_poly.type
_entity_poly.pdbx_seq_one_letter_code
_entity_poly.pdbx_strand_id
1 'polypeptide(L)'
;MLKPLIGMLIARVFKMPSAFFAGFMLTCCVSGAQLSSYASFLGKGDVAMSILLTSYSTISSVIVTPVLTGLLIGSVVPVNVIAMAKSILQVVLVPVILGLLLNTYAKPVVNVIQPVMPFVAMICTSLCIGSPLAINRSMLLSSQGLMLLLPIVTFHIASFVVGYWVSKLPELRQEEPVCRTISLC
;
A
#
# COMPACT_ATOMS: atom_id res chain seq x y z
N MET A 1 -7.53 -8.37 0.04
CA MET A 1 -7.89 -9.42 -0.94
C MET A 1 -8.35 -8.85 -2.28
N LEU A 2 -9.15 -7.78 -2.30
CA LEU A 2 -9.62 -7.17 -3.55
C LEU A 2 -8.48 -6.67 -4.46
N LYS A 3 -7.54 -5.89 -3.91
CA LYS A 3 -6.37 -5.35 -4.64
C LYS A 3 -5.54 -6.43 -5.35
N PRO A 4 -5.10 -7.54 -4.70
CA PRO A 4 -4.40 -8.62 -5.40
C PRO A 4 -5.16 -9.21 -6.60
N LEU A 5 -6.48 -9.38 -6.50
CA LEU A 5 -7.30 -9.93 -7.58
C LEU A 5 -7.40 -8.97 -8.77
N ILE A 6 -7.64 -7.68 -8.49
CA ILE A 6 -7.64 -6.63 -9.53
C ILE A 6 -6.26 -6.55 -10.19
N GLY A 7 -5.19 -6.60 -9.40
CA GLY A 7 -3.81 -6.65 -9.88
C GLY A 7 -3.57 -7.82 -10.83
N MET A 8 -3.93 -9.04 -10.43
CA MET A 8 -3.79 -10.22 -11.28
C MET A 8 -4.55 -10.08 -12.60
N LEU A 9 -5.79 -9.56 -12.56
CA LEU A 9 -6.58 -9.33 -13.77
C LEU A 9 -5.89 -8.34 -14.72
N ILE A 10 -5.42 -7.22 -14.19
CA ILE A 10 -4.74 -6.18 -14.96
C ILE A 10 -3.43 -6.70 -15.53
N ALA A 11 -2.62 -7.41 -14.74
CA ALA A 11 -1.39 -8.02 -15.22
C ALA A 11 -1.64 -8.96 -16.41
N ARG A 12 -2.74 -9.72 -16.38
CA ARG A 12 -3.14 -10.61 -17.50
C ARG A 12 -3.63 -9.82 -18.71
N VAL A 13 -4.52 -8.85 -18.53
CA VAL A 13 -5.09 -8.04 -19.62
C VAL A 13 -4.01 -7.27 -20.37
N PHE A 14 -3.06 -6.67 -19.64
CA PHE A 14 -1.96 -5.92 -20.22
C PHE A 14 -0.76 -6.79 -20.64
N LYS A 15 -0.86 -8.12 -20.51
CA LYS A 15 0.23 -9.07 -20.81
C LYS A 15 1.56 -8.62 -20.22
N MET A 16 1.53 -8.33 -18.91
CA MET A 16 2.65 -7.70 -18.23
C MET A 16 3.93 -8.53 -18.37
N PRO A 17 5.07 -7.92 -18.76
CA PRO A 17 6.33 -8.65 -18.87
C PRO A 17 6.75 -9.27 -17.54
N SER A 18 7.34 -10.46 -17.59
CA SER A 18 7.80 -11.21 -16.41
C SER A 18 8.77 -10.40 -15.53
N ALA A 19 9.58 -9.55 -16.16
CA ALA A 19 10.52 -8.64 -15.48
C ALA A 19 9.83 -7.68 -14.48
N PHE A 20 8.58 -7.29 -14.73
CA PHE A 20 7.83 -6.36 -13.87
C PHE A 20 6.72 -7.03 -13.05
N PHE A 21 6.29 -8.23 -13.46
CA PHE A 21 5.16 -8.93 -12.86
C PHE A 21 5.31 -9.12 -11.34
N ALA A 22 6.48 -9.60 -10.88
CA ALA A 22 6.73 -9.83 -9.46
C ALA A 22 6.64 -8.53 -8.64
N GLY A 23 7.23 -7.44 -9.15
CA GLY A 23 7.18 -6.13 -8.50
C GLY A 23 5.77 -5.57 -8.44
N PHE A 24 5.03 -5.63 -9.56
CA PHE A 24 3.65 -5.16 -9.64
C PHE A 24 2.72 -5.96 -8.72
N MET A 25 2.80 -7.30 -8.75
CA MET A 25 1.98 -8.14 -7.89
C MET A 25 2.31 -7.94 -6.41
N LEU A 26 3.57 -7.67 -6.06
CA LEU A 26 3.95 -7.32 -4.70
C LEU A 26 3.28 -6.01 -4.27
N THR A 27 3.26 -4.98 -5.13
CA THR A 27 2.50 -3.73 -4.89
C THR A 27 1.02 -4.00 -4.64
N CYS A 28 0.41 -4.94 -5.37
CA CYS A 28 -0.99 -5.30 -5.17
C CYS A 28 -1.26 -6.04 -3.85
N CYS A 29 -0.25 -6.72 -3.28
CA CYS A 29 -0.37 -7.51 -2.05
C CYS A 29 -0.11 -6.70 -0.77
N VAL A 30 0.61 -5.58 -0.86
CA VAL A 30 0.93 -4.74 0.30
C VAL A 30 -0.32 -4.03 0.84
N SER A 31 -0.30 -3.76 2.15
CA SER A 31 -1.38 -3.08 2.88
C SER A 31 -1.65 -1.64 2.39
N GLY A 32 -2.77 -1.06 2.83
CA GLY A 32 -3.17 0.31 2.52
C GLY A 32 -2.12 1.36 2.90
N ALA A 33 -2.13 2.49 2.18
CA ALA A 33 -1.15 3.55 2.35
C ALA A 33 -1.47 4.45 3.55
N GLN A 34 -0.45 4.87 4.30
CA GLN A 34 -0.60 5.78 5.44
C GLN A 34 -1.19 7.15 5.07
N LEU A 35 -1.08 7.55 3.79
CA LEU A 35 -1.68 8.76 3.23
C LEU A 35 -3.20 8.66 3.04
N SER A 36 -3.82 7.49 3.20
CA SER A 36 -5.27 7.30 3.01
C SER A 36 -6.10 8.15 3.97
N SER A 37 -5.60 8.41 5.19
CA SER A 37 -6.29 9.22 6.19
C SER A 37 -6.35 10.69 5.77
N TYR A 38 -5.27 11.21 5.20
CA TYR A 38 -5.21 12.55 4.63
C TYR A 38 -6.09 12.68 3.38
N ALA A 39 -6.05 11.68 2.50
CA ALA A 39 -6.93 11.62 1.34
C ALA A 39 -8.41 11.54 1.74
N SER A 40 -8.73 10.78 2.80
CA SER A 40 -10.08 10.69 3.36
C SER A 40 -10.54 12.03 3.92
N PHE A 41 -9.67 12.74 4.64
CA PHE A 41 -9.95 14.09 5.12
C PHE A 41 -10.29 15.06 3.97
N LEU A 42 -9.47 15.10 2.92
CA LEU A 42 -9.72 15.94 1.75
C LEU A 42 -10.98 15.52 0.96
N GLY A 43 -11.22 14.21 0.86
CA GLY A 43 -12.37 13.62 0.18
C GLY A 43 -13.68 13.70 0.97
N LYS A 44 -13.69 14.30 2.16
CA LYS A 44 -14.82 14.31 3.10
C LYS A 44 -15.32 12.89 3.40
N GLY A 45 -14.39 11.95 3.51
CA GLY A 45 -14.62 10.59 3.99
C GLY A 45 -14.51 10.51 5.52
N ASP A 46 -14.74 9.32 6.04
CA ASP A 46 -14.53 9.01 7.46
C ASP A 46 -13.03 8.78 7.75
N VAL A 47 -12.40 9.75 8.42
CA VAL A 47 -10.98 9.69 8.80
C VAL A 47 -10.72 8.62 9.85
N ALA A 48 -11.64 8.43 10.80
CA ALA A 48 -11.49 7.43 11.86
C ALA A 48 -11.49 6.02 11.27
N MET A 49 -12.41 5.76 10.34
CA MET A 49 -12.46 4.50 9.60
C MET A 49 -11.18 4.27 8.78
N SER A 50 -10.61 5.32 8.19
CA SER A 50 -9.36 5.21 7.43
C SER A 50 -8.20 4.77 8.33
N ILE A 51 -8.10 5.37 9.52
CA ILE A 51 -7.08 5.01 10.51
C ILE A 51 -7.27 3.55 10.95
N LEU A 52 -8.49 3.10 11.19
CA LEU A 52 -8.79 1.73 11.61
C LEU A 52 -8.43 0.71 10.52
N LEU A 53 -8.85 0.94 9.27
CA LEU A 53 -8.55 0.07 8.13
C LEU A 53 -7.04 0.00 7.87
N THR A 54 -6.34 1.13 7.89
CA THR A 54 -4.88 1.17 7.70
C THR A 54 -4.15 0.50 8.85
N SER A 55 -4.59 0.67 10.10
CA SER A 55 -4.00 0.00 11.27
C SER A 55 -4.18 -1.52 11.19
N TYR A 56 -5.41 -1.99 10.95
CA TYR A 56 -5.72 -3.41 10.83
C TYR A 56 -4.98 -4.07 9.67
N SER A 57 -4.95 -3.41 8.50
CA SER A 57 -4.20 -3.92 7.34
C SER A 57 -2.69 -3.93 7.58
N THR A 58 -2.14 -2.95 8.29
CA THR A 58 -0.72 -2.91 8.67
C THR A 58 -0.37 -4.07 9.61
N ILE A 59 -1.17 -4.32 10.64
CA ILE A 59 -0.93 -5.43 11.58
C ILE A 59 -1.03 -6.77 10.87
N SER A 60 -2.11 -6.98 10.10
CA SER A 60 -2.31 -8.24 9.36
C SER A 60 -1.30 -8.44 8.23
N SER A 61 -0.65 -7.38 7.72
CA SER A 61 0.32 -7.46 6.61
C SER A 61 1.51 -8.38 6.90
N VAL A 62 1.91 -8.54 8.17
CA VAL A 62 3.00 -9.44 8.59
C VAL A 62 2.76 -10.88 8.12
N ILE A 63 1.49 -11.30 8.04
CA ILE A 63 1.08 -12.63 7.62
C ILE A 63 0.52 -12.59 6.19
N VAL A 64 -0.41 -11.65 5.94
CA VAL A 64 -1.18 -11.62 4.68
C VAL A 64 -0.28 -11.32 3.49
N THR A 65 0.62 -10.34 3.59
CA THR A 65 1.47 -9.96 2.45
C THR A 65 2.41 -11.11 2.06
N PRO A 66 3.17 -11.74 2.99
CA PRO A 66 4.04 -12.85 2.62
C PRO A 66 3.32 -14.07 2.06
N VAL A 67 2.17 -14.43 2.62
CA VAL A 67 1.37 -15.55 2.12
C VAL A 67 0.85 -15.26 0.71
N LEU A 68 0.28 -14.08 0.47
CA LEU A 68 -0.20 -13.70 -0.86
C LEU A 68 0.93 -13.63 -1.89
N THR A 69 2.05 -13.00 -1.56
CA THR A 69 3.21 -12.93 -2.44
C THR A 69 3.76 -14.33 -2.74
N GLY A 70 3.85 -15.21 -1.74
CA GLY A 70 4.25 -16.60 -1.95
C GLY A 70 3.31 -17.36 -2.90
N LEU A 71 2.00 -17.18 -2.75
CA LEU A 71 1.00 -17.83 -3.60
C LEU A 71 0.95 -17.27 -5.03
N LEU A 72 1.09 -15.95 -5.18
CA LEU A 72 0.85 -15.23 -6.44
C LEU A 72 2.13 -15.02 -7.27
N ILE A 73 3.30 -15.03 -6.62
CA ILE A 73 4.60 -14.73 -7.25
C ILE A 73 5.58 -15.90 -7.08
N GLY A 74 5.39 -16.76 -6.07
CA GLY A 74 6.34 -17.83 -5.72
C GLY A 74 6.62 -18.86 -6.81
N SER A 75 5.72 -18.99 -7.80
CA SER A 75 5.95 -19.83 -8.99
C SER A 75 6.84 -19.19 -10.05
N VAL A 76 7.04 -17.87 -9.98
CA VAL A 76 7.82 -17.08 -10.95
C VAL A 76 9.17 -16.68 -10.38
N VAL A 77 9.22 -16.35 -9.08
CA VAL A 77 10.43 -15.90 -8.38
C VAL A 77 10.49 -16.59 -7.01
N PRO A 78 11.67 -17.04 -6.54
CA PRO A 78 11.78 -17.60 -5.20
C PRO A 78 11.42 -16.56 -4.14
N VAL A 79 10.30 -16.79 -3.43
CA VAL A 79 9.82 -15.92 -2.35
C VAL A 79 10.16 -16.55 -1.00
N ASN A 80 10.98 -15.86 -0.20
CA ASN A 80 11.23 -16.26 1.18
C ASN A 80 10.19 -15.64 2.11
N VAL A 81 9.08 -16.35 2.29
CA VAL A 81 7.91 -15.90 3.09
C VAL A 81 8.31 -15.54 4.52
N ILE A 82 9.18 -16.34 5.16
CA ILE A 82 9.61 -16.11 6.55
C ILE A 82 10.48 -14.86 6.65
N ALA A 83 11.43 -14.68 5.73
CA ALA A 83 12.28 -13.49 5.72
C ALA A 83 11.47 -12.22 5.48
N MET A 84 10.49 -12.26 4.57
CA MET A 84 9.59 -11.11 4.35
C MET A 84 8.73 -10.81 5.57
N ALA A 85 8.17 -11.82 6.24
CA ALA A 85 7.41 -11.62 7.47
C ALA A 85 8.26 -10.94 8.56
N LYS A 86 9.50 -11.42 8.77
CA LYS A 86 10.47 -10.80 9.69
C LYS A 86 10.78 -9.35 9.29
N SER A 87 10.97 -9.09 8.00
CA SER A 87 11.23 -7.75 7.49
C SER A 87 10.06 -6.80 7.74
N ILE A 88 8.81 -7.22 7.49
CA ILE A 88 7.62 -6.40 7.73
C ILE A 88 7.48 -6.13 9.23
N LEU A 89 7.69 -7.14 10.08
CA LEU A 89 7.67 -6.99 11.53
C LEU A 89 8.67 -5.92 12.00
N GLN A 90 9.92 -6.00 11.54
CA GLN A 90 11.01 -5.12 11.96
C GLN A 90 10.91 -3.71 11.39
N VAL A 91 10.57 -3.58 10.11
CA VAL A 91 10.62 -2.30 9.39
C VAL A 91 9.30 -1.53 9.49
N VAL A 92 8.17 -2.22 9.73
CA VAL A 92 6.84 -1.60 9.78
C VAL A 92 6.26 -1.67 11.19
N LEU A 93 6.07 -2.87 11.73
CA LEU A 93 5.28 -3.02 12.96
C LEU A 93 6.01 -2.51 14.20
N VAL A 94 7.31 -2.81 14.35
CA VAL A 94 8.12 -2.33 15.49
C VAL A 94 8.15 -0.79 15.55
N PRO A 95 8.44 -0.05 14.48
CA PRO A 95 8.38 1.41 14.49
C PRO A 95 6.99 1.97 14.79
N VAL A 96 5.92 1.34 14.28
CA VAL A 96 4.53 1.77 14.56
C VAL A 96 4.19 1.60 16.04
N ILE A 97 4.54 0.45 16.63
CA ILE A 97 4.33 0.19 18.06
C ILE A 97 5.15 1.17 18.91
N LEU A 98 6.42 1.40 18.55
CA LEU A 98 7.27 2.36 19.26
C LEU A 98 6.70 3.78 19.20
N GLY A 99 6.25 4.22 18.01
CA GLY A 99 5.60 5.51 17.84
C GLY A 99 4.32 5.64 18.67
N LEU A 100 3.52 4.58 18.74
CA LEU A 100 2.33 4.52 19.58
C LEU A 100 2.68 4.63 21.07
N LEU A 101 3.65 3.84 21.56
CA LEU A 101 4.11 3.89 22.94
C LEU A 101 4.66 5.27 23.32
N LEU A 102 5.43 5.90 22.44
CA LEU A 102 5.91 7.27 22.65
C LEU A 102 4.76 8.28 22.73
N ASN A 103 3.75 8.16 21.86
CA ASN A 103 2.57 9.03 21.89
C ASN A 103 1.72 8.84 23.16
N THR A 104 1.69 7.62 23.70
CA THR A 104 0.96 7.32 24.94
C THR A 104 1.72 7.76 26.19
N TYR A 105 3.01 7.43 26.30
CA TYR A 105 3.77 7.57 27.55
C TYR A 105 4.74 8.76 27.57
N ALA A 106 5.16 9.27 26.41
CA ALA A 106 6.16 10.33 26.28
C ALA A 106 5.62 11.51 25.44
N LYS A 107 4.35 11.88 25.65
CA LYS A 107 3.66 12.92 24.88
C LYS A 107 4.38 14.28 24.81
N PRO A 108 5.09 14.76 25.85
CA PRO A 108 5.91 15.97 25.73
C PRO A 108 6.99 15.86 24.64
N VAL A 109 7.62 14.69 24.50
CA VAL A 109 8.61 14.44 23.44
C VAL A 109 7.94 14.44 22.07
N VAL A 110 6.79 13.77 21.95
CA VAL A 110 6.03 13.72 20.69
C VAL A 110 5.60 15.11 20.23
N ASN A 111 5.13 15.96 21.13
CA ASN A 111 4.74 17.34 20.81
C ASN A 111 5.90 18.17 20.24
N VAL A 112 7.14 17.91 20.65
CA VAL A 112 8.33 18.61 20.15
C VAL A 112 8.73 18.10 18.76
N ILE A 113 8.65 16.79 18.51
CA ILE A 113 9.12 16.21 17.24
C ILE A 113 8.06 16.25 16.12
N GLN A 114 6.77 16.15 16.48
CA GLN A 114 5.66 16.02 15.54
C GLN A 114 5.63 17.11 14.45
N PRO A 115 5.92 18.41 14.73
CA PRO A 115 5.93 19.45 13.69
C PRO A 115 6.95 19.20 12.57
N VAL A 116 8.04 18.48 12.84
CA VAL A 116 9.12 18.21 11.88
C VAL A 116 8.93 16.87 11.17
N MET A 117 8.16 15.94 11.74
CA MET A 117 7.92 14.61 11.17
C MET A 117 7.39 14.59 9.73
N PRO A 118 6.47 15.48 9.29
CA PRO A 118 6.07 15.53 7.88
C PRO A 118 7.23 15.77 6.91
N PHE A 119 8.18 16.64 7.27
CA PHE A 119 9.36 16.92 6.46
C PHE A 119 10.31 15.72 6.41
N VAL A 120 10.55 15.07 7.56
CA VAL A 120 11.37 13.86 7.63
C VAL A 120 10.74 12.76 6.78
N ALA A 121 9.44 12.51 6.93
CA ALA A 121 8.71 11.52 6.15
C ALA A 121 8.78 11.81 4.64
N MET A 122 8.65 13.07 4.22
CA MET A 122 8.77 13.49 2.83
C MET A 122 10.16 13.21 2.25
N ILE A 123 11.23 13.55 2.98
CA ILE A 123 12.61 13.30 2.56
C ILE A 123 12.87 11.79 2.47
N CYS A 124 12.54 11.04 3.53
CA CYS A 124 12.71 9.58 3.54
C CYS A 124 11.95 8.91 2.39
N THR A 125 10.69 9.29 2.17
CA THR A 125 9.86 8.74 1.08
C THR A 125 10.46 9.07 -0.29
N SER A 126 10.93 10.31 -0.49
CA SER A 126 11.56 10.74 -1.73
C SER A 126 12.84 9.94 -2.02
N LEU A 127 13.65 9.65 -1.00
CA LEU A 127 14.85 8.82 -1.12
C LEU A 127 14.50 7.34 -1.41
N CYS A 128 13.51 6.78 -0.72
CA CYS A 128 13.05 5.41 -0.91
C CYS A 128 12.49 5.17 -2.32
N ILE A 129 11.83 6.18 -2.92
CA ILE A 129 11.34 6.10 -4.31
C ILE A 129 12.47 6.41 -5.29
N GLY A 130 13.26 7.45 -5.02
CA GLY A 130 14.28 7.96 -5.94
C GLY A 130 15.46 7.01 -6.13
N SER A 131 15.89 6.29 -5.08
CA SER A 131 17.05 5.38 -5.17
C SER A 131 16.82 4.21 -6.15
N PRO A 132 15.73 3.41 -6.04
CA PRO A 132 15.44 2.37 -7.03
C PRO A 132 15.19 2.93 -8.43
N LEU A 133 14.59 4.12 -8.54
CA LEU A 133 14.35 4.79 -9.82
C LEU A 133 15.66 5.15 -10.52
N ALA A 134 16.63 5.70 -9.77
CA ALA A 134 17.94 6.07 -10.27
C ALA A 134 18.75 4.85 -10.71
N ILE A 135 18.77 3.79 -9.88
CA ILE A 135 19.49 2.54 -10.17
C ILE A 135 18.92 1.87 -11.44
N ASN A 136 17.60 1.92 -11.64
CA ASN A 136 16.92 1.23 -12.74
C ASN A 136 16.53 2.16 -13.91
N ARG A 137 17.16 3.34 -14.01
CA ARG A 137 16.77 4.39 -14.98
C ARG A 137 16.69 3.88 -16.42
N SER A 138 17.67 3.11 -16.88
CA SER A 138 17.71 2.59 -18.25
C SER A 138 16.56 1.62 -18.54
N MET A 139 16.24 0.74 -17.58
CA MET A 139 15.12 -0.20 -17.69
C MET A 139 13.77 0.54 -17.70
N LEU A 140 13.63 1.60 -16.90
CA LEU A 140 12.40 2.40 -16.81
C LEU A 140 12.14 3.25 -18.04
N LEU A 141 13.20 3.81 -18.64
CA LEU A 141 13.10 4.58 -19.89
C LEU A 141 13.00 3.70 -21.14
N SER A 142 13.11 2.37 -21.00
CA SER A 142 12.83 1.44 -22.08
C SER A 142 11.34 1.48 -22.46
N SER A 143 11.02 1.03 -23.68
CA SER A 143 9.62 0.90 -24.13
C SER A 143 8.78 0.04 -23.18
N GLN A 144 9.36 -1.04 -22.65
CA GLN A 144 8.67 -1.91 -21.69
C GLN A 144 8.42 -1.22 -20.33
N GLY A 145 9.38 -0.40 -19.87
CA GLY A 145 9.25 0.38 -18.64
C GLY A 145 8.18 1.47 -18.76
N LEU A 146 8.13 2.18 -19.89
CA LEU A 146 7.08 3.18 -20.15
C LEU A 146 5.69 2.54 -20.26
N MET A 147 5.59 1.37 -20.88
CA MET A 147 4.34 0.63 -20.98
C MET A 147 3.77 0.20 -19.62
N LEU A 148 4.59 0.16 -18.56
CA LEU A 148 4.18 -0.18 -17.20
C LEU A 148 3.33 0.91 -16.53
N LEU A 149 3.44 2.17 -16.95
CA LEU A 149 2.68 3.28 -16.36
C LEU A 149 1.16 3.05 -16.49
N LEU A 150 0.73 2.58 -17.66
CA LEU A 150 -0.68 2.39 -17.96
C LEU A 150 -1.36 1.31 -17.10
N PRO A 151 -0.83 0.08 -16.94
CA PRO A 151 -1.40 -0.90 -16.03
C PRO A 151 -1.33 -0.46 -14.57
N ILE A 152 -0.30 0.26 -14.12
CA ILE A 152 -0.22 0.79 -12.75
C ILE A 152 -1.34 1.81 -12.49
N VAL A 153 -1.49 2.80 -13.37
CA VAL A 153 -2.55 3.82 -13.24
C VAL A 153 -3.93 3.16 -13.30
N THR A 154 -4.12 2.22 -14.23
CA THR A 154 -5.37 1.45 -14.35
C THR A 154 -5.65 0.68 -13.07
N PHE A 155 -4.63 0.07 -12.45
CA PHE A 155 -4.77 -0.66 -11.19
C PHE A 155 -5.25 0.20 -10.04
N HIS A 156 -4.67 1.39 -9.87
CA HIS A 156 -5.10 2.30 -8.81
C HIS A 156 -6.52 2.82 -9.05
N ILE A 157 -6.83 3.27 -10.27
CA ILE A 157 -8.18 3.75 -10.63
C ILE A 157 -9.21 2.62 -10.43
N ALA A 158 -8.94 1.42 -10.96
CA ALA A 158 -9.84 0.28 -10.80
C ALA A 158 -10.01 -0.09 -9.34
N SER A 159 -8.94 -0.10 -8.54
CA SER A 159 -9.04 -0.39 -7.10
C SER A 159 -9.91 0.62 -6.36
N PHE A 160 -9.77 1.92 -6.68
CA PHE A 160 -10.59 2.97 -6.08
C PHE A 160 -12.05 2.85 -6.48
N VAL A 161 -12.32 2.69 -7.79
CA VAL A 161 -13.68 2.54 -8.32
C VAL A 161 -14.36 1.32 -7.74
N VAL A 162 -13.70 0.16 -7.78
CA VAL A 162 -14.27 -1.09 -7.27
C VAL A 162 -14.45 -1.02 -5.75
N GLY A 163 -13.50 -0.45 -4.99
CA GLY A 163 -13.64 -0.26 -3.55
C GLY A 163 -14.85 0.60 -3.16
N TYR A 164 -15.12 1.67 -3.92
CA TYR A 164 -16.29 2.51 -3.72
C TYR A 164 -17.61 1.78 -4.05
N TRP A 165 -17.66 1.07 -5.17
CA TRP A 165 -18.91 0.42 -5.59
C TRP A 165 -19.23 -0.86 -4.81
N VAL A 166 -18.22 -1.63 -4.40
CA VAL A 166 -18.41 -2.81 -3.55
C VAL A 166 -19.01 -2.43 -2.20
N SER A 167 -18.59 -1.30 -1.62
CA SER A 167 -19.17 -0.78 -0.37
C SER A 167 -20.61 -0.23 -0.52
N LYS A 168 -21.12 -0.13 -1.75
CA LYS A 168 -22.52 0.23 -2.06
C LYS A 168 -23.40 -0.96 -2.43
N LEU A 169 -22.86 -2.17 -2.53
CA LEU A 169 -23.68 -3.35 -2.81
C LEU A 169 -24.73 -3.55 -1.69
N PRO A 170 -25.94 -4.05 -2.00
CA PRO A 170 -27.03 -4.15 -1.02
C PRO A 170 -26.64 -4.90 0.26
N GLU A 171 -25.80 -5.94 0.13
CA GLU A 171 -25.33 -6.78 1.23
C GLU A 171 -24.27 -6.10 2.12
N LEU A 172 -23.57 -5.10 1.60
CA LEU A 172 -22.44 -4.43 2.24
C LEU A 172 -22.65 -2.92 2.41
N ARG A 173 -23.88 -2.43 2.19
CA ARG A 173 -24.20 -1.02 2.04
C ARG A 173 -23.67 -0.18 3.21
N GLN A 174 -22.72 0.70 2.91
CA GLN A 174 -22.19 1.67 3.84
C GLN A 174 -22.72 3.08 3.55
N GLU A 175 -22.53 3.99 4.51
CA GLU A 175 -22.76 5.41 4.28
C GLU A 175 -21.74 6.01 3.31
N GLU A 176 -22.11 7.11 2.66
CA GLU A 176 -21.28 7.77 1.65
C GLU A 176 -19.85 8.12 2.13
N PRO A 177 -19.64 8.68 3.35
CA PRO A 177 -18.28 8.96 3.85
C PRO A 177 -17.44 7.70 4.01
N VAL A 178 -18.05 6.59 4.43
CA VAL A 178 -17.38 5.29 4.61
C VAL A 178 -17.03 4.67 3.26
N CYS A 179 -17.93 4.77 2.26
CA CYS A 179 -17.64 4.31 0.89
C CYS A 179 -16.43 5.03 0.30
N ARG A 180 -16.36 6.36 0.48
CA ARG A 180 -15.20 7.17 0.06
C ARG A 180 -13.93 6.71 0.77
N THR A 181 -13.98 6.47 2.08
CA THR A 181 -12.82 5.98 2.82
C THR A 181 -12.35 4.60 2.35
N ILE A 182 -13.27 3.64 2.17
CA ILE A 182 -12.94 2.28 1.69
C ILE A 182 -12.31 2.34 0.30
N SER A 183 -12.75 3.27 -0.56
CA SER A 183 -12.15 3.45 -1.89
C SER A 183 -10.67 3.87 -1.85
N LEU A 184 -10.21 4.49 -0.75
CA LEU A 184 -8.85 5.05 -0.63
C LEU A 184 -7.87 4.14 0.12
N CYS A 185 -8.35 3.10 0.80
CA CYS A 185 -7.57 2.18 1.65
C CYS A 185 -7.25 0.86 0.91
#